data_AF-A0A4R4IK26-F1
#
_entry.id   AF-A0A4R4IK26-F1
#
_cell.length_a   1.000
_cell.length_b   1.000
_cell.length_c   1.000
_cell.angle_alpha   90.00
_cell.angle_beta   90.00
_cell.angle_gamma   90.00
#
_symmetry.space_group_name_H-M   'P 1'
#
loop_
_entity.id
_entity.type
_entity.pdbx_description
1 polymer ?
#
loop_
_entity_poly.entity_id
_entity_poly.type
_entity_poly.pdbx_seq_one_letter_code
_entity_poly.pdbx_strand_id
1 'polypeptide(L)'
;SLTIHAGNNISAKGSDISSGKDIYLSAAKDIDLSFAGVEYKNYILPQDSAELSSKITAKNNISIMSGGDINGKAVQIQANGNTLLSAGRNITLPSLAYSVINPANDNNKDDRHIIAQVRGDKKLTIAANGTLTTVGAKLTSGGDVTLSSGGNMRFESVQNHTYREGNREFTESVTQQGTELTSGGILTVISNGSILFQA
;
A
#
# COMPACT_ATOMS: atom_id res chain seq x y z
N SER A 1 -3.21 -7.82 22.64
CA SER A 1 -2.10 -7.47 21.72
C SER A 1 -1.72 -8.73 20.97
N LEU A 2 -1.15 -8.57 19.78
CA LEU A 2 -0.58 -9.64 18.97
C LEU A 2 0.90 -9.35 18.73
N THR A 3 1.74 -10.36 18.93
CA THR A 3 3.19 -10.28 18.69
C THR A 3 3.59 -11.48 17.86
N ILE A 4 4.22 -11.24 16.70
CA ILE A 4 4.78 -12.28 15.83
C ILE A 4 6.25 -11.93 15.62
N HIS A 5 7.13 -12.89 15.91
CA HIS A 5 8.56 -12.77 15.65
C HIS A 5 9.04 -13.97 14.83
N ALA A 6 9.79 -13.71 13.77
CA ALA A 6 10.37 -14.74 12.91
C ALA A 6 11.88 -14.53 12.77
N GLY A 7 12.66 -15.58 13.01
CA GLY A 7 14.12 -15.57 12.78
C GLY A 7 14.53 -15.53 11.31
N ASN A 8 13.56 -15.55 10.38
CA ASN A 8 13.80 -15.43 8.94
C ASN A 8 12.79 -14.44 8.35
N ASN A 9 11.74 -14.92 7.67
CA ASN A 9 10.74 -14.09 7.00
C ASN A 9 9.36 -14.22 7.67
N ILE A 10 8.53 -13.19 7.55
CA ILE A 10 7.08 -13.27 7.73
C ILE A 10 6.44 -13.12 6.35
N SER A 11 5.58 -14.07 5.96
CA SER A 11 4.73 -13.96 4.77
C SER A 11 3.28 -14.08 5.22
N ALA A 12 2.55 -12.97 5.17
CA ALA A 12 1.13 -12.89 5.53
C ALA A 12 0.35 -12.24 4.39
N LYS A 13 0.43 -12.88 3.22
CA LYS A 13 -0.23 -12.41 2.01
C LYS A 13 -1.75 -12.58 2.08
N GLY A 14 -2.50 -11.59 1.64
CA GLY A 14 -3.98 -11.53 1.72
C GLY A 14 -4.55 -11.90 3.09
N SER A 15 -3.82 -11.64 4.17
CA SER A 15 -4.20 -12.04 5.53
C SER A 15 -4.95 -10.92 6.25
N ASP A 16 -5.94 -11.27 7.05
CA ASP A 16 -6.57 -10.35 8.01
C ASP A 16 -5.97 -10.56 9.41
N ILE A 17 -5.28 -9.54 9.92
CA ILE A 17 -4.58 -9.54 11.19
C ILE A 17 -5.15 -8.41 12.05
N SER A 18 -5.87 -8.75 13.12
CA SER A 18 -6.50 -7.76 13.99
C SER A 18 -6.17 -7.97 15.48
N SER A 19 -6.14 -6.86 16.22
CA SER A 19 -5.89 -6.87 17.67
C SER A 19 -6.66 -5.75 18.37
N GLY A 20 -7.29 -6.08 19.50
CA GLY A 20 -7.96 -5.11 20.37
C GLY A 20 -7.00 -4.17 21.13
N LYS A 21 -5.68 -4.34 20.98
CA LYS A 21 -4.64 -3.45 21.53
C LYS A 21 -3.58 -3.21 20.45
N ASP A 22 -2.33 -3.63 20.69
CA ASP A 22 -1.22 -3.45 19.77
C ASP A 22 -1.01 -4.66 18.85
N ILE A 23 -0.38 -4.42 17.69
CA ILE A 23 0.21 -5.44 16.81
C ILE A 23 1.70 -5.15 16.66
N TYR A 24 2.53 -6.17 16.87
CA TYR A 24 3.97 -6.15 16.61
C TYR A 24 4.35 -7.30 15.68
N LEU A 25 4.86 -6.99 14.49
CA LEU A 25 5.41 -7.97 13.55
C LEU A 25 6.90 -7.70 13.39
N SER A 26 7.74 -8.72 13.61
CA SER A 26 9.19 -8.60 13.46
C SER A 26 9.79 -9.80 12.72
N ALA A 27 10.59 -9.53 11.71
CA ALA A 27 11.33 -10.54 10.96
C ALA A 27 12.81 -10.16 10.84
N ALA A 28 13.71 -11.14 10.97
CA ALA A 28 15.15 -10.90 10.81
C ALA A 28 15.55 -10.56 9.36
N LYS A 29 14.78 -11.04 8.39
CA LYS A 29 14.95 -10.75 6.96
C LYS A 29 13.76 -9.99 6.44
N ASP A 30 12.78 -10.60 5.79
CA ASP A 30 11.77 -9.87 5.03
C ASP A 30 10.36 -10.05 5.60
N ILE A 31 9.52 -9.03 5.45
CA ILE A 31 8.08 -9.09 5.73
C ILE A 31 7.31 -8.84 4.43
N ASP A 32 6.46 -9.79 4.05
CA ASP A 32 5.60 -9.69 2.88
C ASP A 32 4.13 -9.71 3.29
N LEU A 33 3.45 -8.56 3.11
CA LEU A 33 2.04 -8.30 3.38
C LEU A 33 1.28 -8.03 2.07
N SER A 34 1.80 -8.53 0.95
CA SER A 34 1.19 -8.31 -0.35
C SER A 34 -0.14 -9.04 -0.49
N PHE A 35 -0.95 -8.61 -1.44
CA PHE A 35 -2.11 -9.35 -1.92
C PHE A 35 -1.83 -10.85 -2.22
N ALA A 36 -2.81 -11.74 -1.97
CA ALA A 36 -2.65 -13.20 -2.04
C ALA A 36 -2.83 -13.87 -3.43
N GLY A 37 -3.12 -13.14 -4.50
CA GLY A 37 -3.35 -13.75 -5.82
C GLY A 37 -2.11 -13.94 -6.69
N VAL A 38 -2.27 -14.78 -7.70
CA VAL A 38 -1.24 -15.20 -8.67
C VAL A 38 -1.04 -14.09 -9.71
N GLU A 39 0.18 -13.59 -9.89
CA GLU A 39 0.51 -12.49 -10.82
C GLU A 39 0.17 -12.81 -12.29
N TYR A 40 -1.09 -12.61 -12.67
CA TYR A 40 -1.50 -12.48 -14.06
C TYR A 40 -1.63 -11.00 -14.41
N LYS A 41 -1.13 -10.63 -15.58
CA LYS A 41 -1.44 -9.33 -16.18
C LYS A 41 -2.94 -9.31 -16.47
N ASN A 42 -3.69 -8.47 -15.75
CA ASN A 42 -5.14 -8.25 -15.83
C ASN A 42 -5.97 -9.24 -14.99
N TYR A 43 -6.17 -8.91 -13.71
CA TYR A 43 -7.19 -9.60 -12.92
C TYR A 43 -8.57 -9.10 -13.32
N ILE A 44 -9.45 -9.99 -13.76
CA ILE A 44 -10.88 -9.72 -13.74
C ILE A 44 -11.33 -10.02 -12.32
N LEU A 45 -11.55 -8.99 -11.52
CA LEU A 45 -11.97 -9.17 -10.14
C LEU A 45 -13.45 -8.82 -9.96
N PRO A 46 -14.17 -9.53 -9.09
CA PRO A 46 -15.44 -9.03 -8.56
C PRO A 46 -15.26 -7.64 -7.94
N GLN A 47 -16.35 -6.88 -7.89
CA GLN A 47 -16.40 -5.51 -7.39
C GLN A 47 -15.82 -5.34 -5.96
N ASP A 48 -15.76 -6.43 -5.17
CA ASP A 48 -15.30 -6.47 -3.77
C ASP A 48 -13.87 -6.99 -3.56
N SER A 49 -13.02 -6.96 -4.59
CA SER A 49 -11.64 -7.49 -4.56
C SER A 49 -10.68 -6.91 -3.52
N ALA A 50 -11.05 -5.85 -2.83
CA ALA A 50 -10.33 -5.34 -1.66
C ALA A 50 -10.18 -6.41 -0.56
N GLU A 51 -11.00 -7.46 -0.56
CA GLU A 51 -10.91 -8.60 0.37
C GLU A 51 -9.60 -9.41 0.28
N LEU A 52 -8.94 -9.39 -0.88
CA LEU A 52 -7.71 -10.16 -1.10
C LEU A 52 -6.43 -9.40 -0.69
N SER A 53 -6.57 -8.14 -0.29
CA SER A 53 -5.48 -7.36 0.29
C SER A 53 -5.19 -7.84 1.71
N SER A 54 -3.93 -7.81 2.15
CA SER A 54 -3.66 -7.99 3.57
C SER A 54 -4.21 -6.80 4.35
N LYS A 55 -4.98 -7.08 5.40
CA LYS A 55 -5.57 -6.08 6.31
C LYS A 55 -4.94 -6.24 7.68
N ILE A 56 -4.35 -5.17 8.20
CA ILE A 56 -3.70 -5.16 9.52
C ILE A 56 -4.31 -4.03 10.35
N THR A 57 -5.07 -4.38 11.38
CA THR A 57 -5.85 -3.42 12.18
C THR A 57 -5.58 -3.54 13.68
N ALA A 58 -5.20 -2.44 14.33
CA ALA A 58 -4.99 -2.40 15.78
C ALA A 58 -5.78 -1.25 16.43
N LYS A 59 -6.38 -1.50 17.60
CA LYS A 59 -7.05 -0.45 18.38
C LYS A 59 -6.08 0.47 19.14
N ASN A 60 -4.79 0.11 19.22
CA ASN A 60 -3.74 0.97 19.73
C ASN A 60 -2.65 1.14 18.66
N ASN A 61 -1.48 0.53 18.78
CA ASN A 61 -0.37 0.75 17.85
C ASN A 61 -0.12 -0.44 16.90
N ILE A 62 0.42 -0.16 15.72
CA ILE A 62 1.02 -1.15 14.82
C ILE A 62 2.51 -0.85 14.70
N SER A 63 3.35 -1.87 14.86
CA SER A 63 4.78 -1.81 14.55
C SER A 63 5.17 -3.01 13.70
N ILE A 64 5.69 -2.74 12.50
CA ILE A 64 6.15 -3.76 11.55
C ILE A 64 7.61 -3.48 11.27
N MET A 65 8.48 -4.41 11.67
CA MET A 65 9.93 -4.24 11.66
C MET A 65 10.61 -5.38 10.93
N SER A 66 11.37 -5.05 9.91
CA SER A 66 12.05 -6.01 9.03
C SER A 66 13.54 -5.71 9.01
N GLY A 67 14.40 -6.72 9.18
CA GLY A 67 15.86 -6.54 9.01
C GLY A 67 16.28 -6.34 7.55
N GLY A 68 15.41 -6.72 6.62
CA GLY A 68 15.52 -6.59 5.17
C GLY A 68 14.42 -5.70 4.63
N ASP A 69 13.56 -6.24 3.77
CA ASP A 69 12.53 -5.48 3.07
C ASP A 69 11.14 -5.62 3.70
N ILE A 70 10.27 -4.62 3.50
CA ILE A 70 8.82 -4.72 3.71
C ILE A 70 8.13 -4.53 2.36
N ASN A 71 7.39 -5.55 1.93
CA ASN A 71 6.58 -5.52 0.71
C ASN A 71 5.10 -5.49 1.09
N GLY A 72 4.36 -4.50 0.57
CA GLY A 72 2.96 -4.28 0.90
C GLY A 72 2.11 -3.94 -0.32
N LYS A 73 2.13 -4.79 -1.36
CA LYS A 73 1.28 -4.59 -2.55
C LYS A 73 -0.19 -4.60 -2.17
N ALA A 74 -0.88 -3.48 -2.42
CA ALA A 74 -2.27 -3.24 -2.07
C ALA A 74 -2.62 -3.39 -0.57
N VAL A 75 -1.63 -3.39 0.33
CA VAL A 75 -1.84 -3.62 1.77
C VAL A 75 -2.72 -2.53 2.40
N GLN A 76 -3.55 -2.91 3.38
CA GLN A 76 -4.36 -2.00 4.19
C GLN A 76 -3.89 -2.08 5.64
N ILE A 77 -3.30 -1.00 6.16
CA ILE A 77 -2.75 -0.93 7.54
C ILE A 77 -3.40 0.23 8.27
N GLN A 78 -4.06 -0.05 9.40
CA GLN A 78 -4.75 0.98 10.19
C GLN A 78 -4.57 0.76 11.69
N ALA A 79 -4.03 1.78 12.37
CA ALA A 79 -3.98 1.83 13.82
C ALA A 79 -4.73 3.07 14.35
N ASN A 80 -5.50 2.92 15.43
CA ASN A 80 -6.11 4.07 16.13
C ASN A 80 -5.09 4.88 16.95
N GLY A 81 -3.87 4.36 17.10
CA GLY A 81 -2.73 5.02 17.73
C GLY A 81 -1.66 5.34 16.69
N ASN A 82 -0.44 4.86 16.94
CA ASN A 82 0.69 5.06 16.05
C ASN A 82 0.88 3.85 15.11
N THR A 83 1.30 4.14 13.87
CA THR A 83 1.73 3.11 12.92
C THR A 83 3.19 3.33 12.57
N LEU A 84 4.02 2.30 12.75
CA LEU A 84 5.44 2.26 12.39
C LEU A 84 5.69 1.15 11.38
N LEU A 85 6.27 1.50 10.23
CA LEU A 85 6.94 0.57 9.31
C LEU A 85 8.44 0.86 9.32
N SER A 86 9.28 -0.13 9.63
CA SER A 86 10.73 0.02 9.64
C SER A 86 11.41 -1.13 8.92
N ALA A 87 12.24 -0.81 7.92
CA ALA A 87 12.96 -1.80 7.12
C ALA A 87 14.47 -1.50 7.14
N GLY A 88 15.27 -2.55 7.35
CA GLY A 88 16.73 -2.49 7.25
C GLY A 88 17.25 -2.28 5.82
N ARG A 89 16.38 -2.46 4.81
CA ARG A 89 16.63 -2.12 3.40
C ARG A 89 15.46 -1.30 2.85
N ASN A 90 14.51 -1.91 2.14
CA ASN A 90 13.53 -1.16 1.35
C ASN A 90 12.10 -1.33 1.89
N ILE A 91 11.26 -0.32 1.65
CA ILE A 91 9.81 -0.41 1.83
C ILE A 91 9.16 -0.14 0.48
N THR A 92 8.33 -1.08 0.02
CA THR A 92 7.65 -1.00 -1.28
C THR A 92 6.15 -1.20 -1.10
N LEU A 93 5.37 -0.18 -1.47
CA LEU A 93 3.90 -0.12 -1.33
C LEU A 93 3.24 0.12 -2.70
N PRO A 94 3.31 -0.88 -3.61
CA PRO A 94 2.73 -0.75 -4.93
C PRO A 94 1.22 -0.98 -4.92
N SER A 95 0.56 -0.53 -5.97
CA SER A 95 -0.82 -0.87 -6.26
C SER A 95 -0.95 -2.26 -6.89
N LEU A 96 -2.19 -2.76 -6.95
CA LEU A 96 -2.60 -3.92 -7.72
C LEU A 96 -3.58 -3.47 -8.81
N ALA A 97 -3.19 -3.61 -10.07
CA ALA A 97 -4.08 -3.37 -11.20
C ALA A 97 -5.13 -4.48 -11.35
N TYR A 98 -6.37 -4.11 -11.65
CA TYR A 98 -7.47 -5.02 -11.97
C TYR A 98 -8.39 -4.38 -13.01
N SER A 99 -9.17 -5.21 -13.68
CA SER A 99 -10.16 -4.82 -14.67
C SER A 99 -11.55 -5.28 -14.24
N VAL A 100 -12.56 -4.47 -14.52
CA VAL A 100 -13.97 -4.85 -14.45
C VAL A 100 -14.54 -4.78 -15.86
N ILE A 101 -15.08 -5.88 -16.35
CA ILE A 101 -15.73 -5.95 -17.67
C ILE A 101 -17.23 -5.95 -17.45
N ASN A 102 -17.95 -5.15 -18.24
CA ASN A 102 -19.39 -5.16 -18.21
C ASN A 102 -19.91 -6.46 -18.88
N PRO A 103 -20.66 -7.31 -18.16
CA PRO A 103 -21.14 -8.58 -18.72
C PRO A 103 -22.19 -8.40 -19.82
N ALA A 104 -22.85 -7.24 -19.91
CA ALA A 104 -23.85 -6.96 -20.94
C ALA A 104 -23.25 -6.40 -22.24
N ASN A 105 -22.03 -5.83 -22.17
CA ASN A 105 -21.24 -5.43 -23.32
C ASN A 105 -19.76 -5.50 -22.92
N ASP A 106 -19.06 -6.54 -23.38
CA ASP A 106 -17.67 -6.80 -23.02
C ASP A 106 -16.68 -5.79 -23.63
N ASN A 107 -17.11 -4.98 -24.59
CA ASN A 107 -16.36 -3.80 -25.06
C ASN A 107 -16.33 -2.66 -24.02
N ASN A 108 -17.20 -2.69 -23.00
CA ASN A 108 -17.17 -1.76 -21.88
C ASN A 108 -16.31 -2.32 -20.74
N LYS A 109 -15.22 -1.64 -20.43
CA LYS A 109 -14.20 -2.10 -19.47
C LYS A 109 -13.69 -0.94 -18.62
N ASP A 110 -13.43 -1.20 -17.34
CA ASP A 110 -12.75 -0.28 -16.44
C ASP A 110 -11.47 -0.93 -15.91
N ASP A 111 -10.33 -0.28 -16.16
CA ASP A 111 -9.04 -0.62 -15.56
C ASP A 111 -8.79 0.28 -14.35
N ARG A 112 -8.58 -0.37 -13.20
CA ARG A 112 -8.55 0.24 -11.87
C ARG A 112 -7.39 -0.33 -11.06
N HIS A 113 -7.17 0.29 -9.91
CA HIS A 113 -6.10 -0.10 -8.99
C HIS A 113 -6.61 -0.22 -7.56
N ILE A 114 -6.21 -1.29 -6.87
CA ILE A 114 -6.26 -1.37 -5.40
C ILE A 114 -4.93 -0.84 -4.89
N ILE A 115 -4.97 0.23 -4.12
CA ILE A 115 -3.77 0.92 -3.65
C ILE A 115 -3.40 0.50 -2.24
N ALA A 116 -2.11 0.59 -1.91
CA ALA A 116 -1.68 0.46 -0.53
C ALA A 116 -2.18 1.66 0.30
N GLN A 117 -2.75 1.40 1.48
CA GLN A 117 -3.18 2.41 2.44
C GLN A 117 -2.53 2.15 3.78
N VAL A 118 -1.81 3.13 4.32
CA VAL A 118 -1.14 3.04 5.62
C VAL A 118 -1.56 4.24 6.45
N ARG A 119 -2.16 3.96 7.60
CA ARG A 119 -2.73 4.97 8.50
C ARG A 119 -2.35 4.72 9.95
N GLY A 120 -1.96 5.78 10.65
CA GLY A 120 -1.95 5.84 12.10
C GLY A 120 -2.71 7.09 12.55
N ASP A 121 -3.77 6.97 13.35
CA ASP A 121 -4.60 8.12 13.71
C ASP A 121 -3.83 9.20 14.49
N LYS A 122 -2.80 8.80 15.27
CA LYS A 122 -1.97 9.74 16.05
C LYS A 122 -0.64 10.07 15.38
N LYS A 123 0.01 9.07 14.78
CA LYS A 123 1.29 9.24 14.08
C LYS A 123 1.48 8.13 13.05
N LEU A 124 2.00 8.50 11.89
CA LEU A 124 2.56 7.56 10.92
C LEU A 124 4.08 7.76 10.83
N THR A 125 4.84 6.68 10.94
CA THR A 125 6.28 6.68 10.68
C THR A 125 6.63 5.55 9.73
N ILE A 126 7.30 5.88 8.63
CA ILE A 126 7.82 4.91 7.65
C ILE A 126 9.31 5.20 7.49
N ALA A 127 10.15 4.24 7.86
CA ALA A 127 11.60 4.40 7.86
C ALA A 127 12.27 3.23 7.11
N ALA A 128 12.95 3.53 6.01
CA ALA A 128 13.72 2.56 5.23
C ALA A 128 15.20 2.98 5.23
N ASN A 129 16.13 2.08 5.55
CA ASN A 129 17.56 2.42 5.43
C ASN A 129 18.04 2.51 3.97
N GLY A 130 17.37 1.79 3.07
CA GLY A 130 17.47 1.89 1.62
C GLY A 130 16.37 2.80 1.08
N THR A 131 15.57 2.32 0.13
CA THR A 131 14.58 3.13 -0.59
C THR A 131 13.16 3.01 -0.04
N LEU A 132 12.38 4.09 -0.18
CA LEU A 132 10.92 4.06 -0.03
C LEU A 132 10.27 4.23 -1.41
N THR A 133 9.42 3.29 -1.82
CA THR A 133 8.72 3.36 -3.11
C THR A 133 7.23 3.11 -2.93
N THR A 134 6.41 3.96 -3.54
CA THR A 134 4.95 3.85 -3.54
C THR A 134 4.41 4.05 -4.94
N VAL A 135 3.26 3.41 -5.24
CA VAL A 135 2.58 3.57 -6.53
C VAL A 135 1.09 3.78 -6.26
N GLY A 136 0.63 5.02 -6.36
CA GLY A 136 -0.75 5.44 -6.07
C GLY A 136 -1.18 5.31 -4.60
N ALA A 137 -0.26 5.11 -3.66
CA ALA A 137 -0.58 4.78 -2.27
C ALA A 137 -1.18 5.96 -1.48
N LYS A 138 -1.86 5.68 -0.35
CA LYS A 138 -2.30 6.68 0.62
C LYS A 138 -1.56 6.49 1.94
N LEU A 139 -0.76 7.47 2.33
CA LEU A 139 0.01 7.49 3.58
C LEU A 139 -0.51 8.60 4.48
N THR A 140 -1.25 8.25 5.54
CA THR A 140 -2.06 9.23 6.28
C THR A 140 -1.89 9.16 7.81
N SER A 141 -2.03 10.32 8.46
CA SER A 141 -2.12 10.42 9.92
C SER A 141 -3.01 11.59 10.33
N GLY A 142 -3.74 11.43 11.44
CA GLY A 142 -4.45 12.54 12.09
C GLY A 142 -3.52 13.45 12.91
N GLY A 143 -2.33 12.97 13.27
CA GLY A 143 -1.23 13.78 13.78
C GLY A 143 -0.09 13.82 12.77
N ASP A 144 1.14 13.59 13.22
CA ASP A 144 2.33 13.72 12.37
C ASP A 144 2.48 12.56 11.38
N VAL A 145 3.10 12.86 10.23
CA VAL A 145 3.63 11.87 9.29
C VAL A 145 5.14 12.09 9.18
N THR A 146 5.92 11.02 9.39
CA THR A 146 7.37 11.02 9.16
C THR A 146 7.72 9.93 8.15
N LEU A 147 8.28 10.32 7.01
CA LEU A 147 8.86 9.42 6.02
C LEU A 147 10.37 9.64 6.02
N SER A 148 11.14 8.57 6.19
CA SER A 148 12.60 8.62 6.19
C SER A 148 13.17 7.51 5.30
N SER A 149 14.16 7.86 4.49
CA SER A 149 14.87 6.95 3.60
C SER A 149 16.36 7.23 3.64
N GLY A 150 17.17 6.21 3.87
CA GLY A 150 18.63 6.32 3.74
C GLY A 150 19.12 6.31 2.29
N GLY A 151 18.23 6.02 1.33
CA GLY A 151 18.44 6.12 -0.11
C GLY A 151 17.39 7.03 -0.76
N ASN A 152 16.89 6.63 -1.93
CA ASN A 152 15.89 7.40 -2.68
C ASN A 152 14.46 7.17 -2.19
N MET A 153 13.64 8.21 -2.30
CA MET A 153 12.18 8.11 -2.23
C MET A 153 11.56 8.27 -3.62
N ARG A 154 10.60 7.41 -3.95
CA ARG A 154 9.85 7.48 -5.20
C ARG A 154 8.35 7.34 -4.94
N PHE A 155 7.61 8.35 -5.35
CA PHE A 155 6.16 8.47 -5.20
C PHE A 155 5.53 8.50 -6.60
N GLU A 156 5.04 7.35 -7.05
CA GLU A 156 4.46 7.21 -8.39
C GLU A 156 2.93 7.32 -8.36
N SER A 157 2.35 7.59 -9.52
CA SER A 157 0.93 7.50 -9.80
C SER A 157 0.55 6.15 -10.41
N VAL A 158 -0.76 5.90 -10.47
CA VAL A 158 -1.37 4.90 -11.35
C VAL A 158 -2.32 5.58 -12.32
N GLN A 159 -2.56 4.97 -13.48
CA GLN A 159 -3.53 5.43 -14.46
C GLN A 159 -4.72 4.48 -14.51
N ASN A 160 -5.92 5.00 -14.24
CA ASN A 160 -7.16 4.26 -14.43
C ASN A 160 -7.73 4.58 -15.81
N HIS A 161 -8.18 3.56 -16.52
CA HIS A 161 -8.77 3.69 -17.85
C HIS A 161 -10.23 3.26 -17.84
N THR A 162 -11.05 3.93 -18.61
CA THR A 162 -12.45 3.58 -18.81
C THR A 162 -12.74 3.55 -20.30
N TYR A 163 -13.16 2.39 -20.78
CA TYR A 163 -13.51 2.09 -22.16
C TYR A 163 -15.03 1.97 -22.29
N ARG A 164 -15.59 2.69 -23.26
CA ARG A 164 -17.03 2.67 -23.56
C ARG A 164 -17.27 2.58 -25.06
N GLU A 165 -18.11 1.62 -25.46
CA GLU A 165 -18.63 1.49 -26.81
C GLU A 165 -20.07 2.02 -26.86
N GLY A 166 -20.37 2.83 -27.88
CA GLY A 166 -21.72 3.27 -28.19
C GLY A 166 -21.82 3.74 -29.64
N ASN A 167 -22.93 3.47 -30.34
CA ASN A 167 -23.18 3.92 -31.72
C ASN A 167 -22.04 3.64 -32.72
N ARG A 168 -21.36 2.48 -32.61
CA ARG A 168 -20.17 2.10 -33.41
C ARG A 168 -18.93 2.99 -33.17
N GLU A 169 -18.90 3.73 -32.06
CA GLU A 169 -17.76 4.52 -31.61
C GLU A 169 -17.18 3.93 -30.31
N PHE A 170 -15.90 4.17 -30.09
CA PHE A 170 -15.18 3.82 -28.88
C PHE A 170 -14.67 5.09 -28.21
N THR A 171 -14.93 5.23 -26.92
CA THR A 171 -14.40 6.31 -26.08
C THR A 171 -13.51 5.72 -25.00
N GLU A 172 -12.33 6.32 -24.82
CA GLU A 172 -11.42 6.05 -23.72
C GLU A 172 -11.26 7.30 -22.87
N SER A 173 -11.29 7.14 -21.54
CA SER A 173 -10.94 8.20 -20.59
C SER A 173 -9.92 7.70 -19.59
N VAL A 174 -8.99 8.58 -19.21
CA VAL A 174 -7.88 8.28 -18.32
C VAL A 174 -7.92 9.20 -17.10
N THR A 175 -7.76 8.64 -15.92
CA THR A 175 -7.58 9.41 -14.67
C THR A 175 -6.31 8.96 -13.97
N GLN A 176 -5.52 9.91 -13.47
CA GLN A 176 -4.31 9.61 -12.70
C GLN A 176 -4.60 9.66 -11.21
N GLN A 177 -4.01 8.72 -10.47
CA GLN A 177 -4.05 8.68 -9.03
C GLN A 177 -2.61 8.62 -8.50
N GLY A 178 -2.09 9.77 -8.09
CA GLY A 178 -0.78 9.90 -7.45
C GLY A 178 -0.72 9.25 -6.06
N THR A 179 0.49 9.10 -5.53
CA THR A 179 0.65 8.83 -4.10
C THR A 179 0.23 10.06 -3.29
N GLU A 180 -0.62 9.85 -2.29
CA GLU A 180 -1.10 10.88 -1.38
C GLU A 180 -0.39 10.80 -0.03
N LEU A 181 0.14 11.93 0.44
CA LEU A 181 0.73 12.10 1.78
C LEU A 181 -0.14 13.07 2.56
N THR A 182 -0.75 12.64 3.67
CA THR A 182 -1.64 13.50 4.47
C THR A 182 -1.28 13.44 5.94
N SER A 183 -0.98 14.61 6.51
CA SER A 183 -0.67 14.81 7.92
C SER A 183 -1.65 15.79 8.53
N GLY A 184 -2.24 15.46 9.67
CA GLY A 184 -3.01 16.43 10.48
C GLY A 184 -2.11 17.31 11.36
N GLY A 185 -0.87 16.87 11.59
CA GLY A 185 0.21 17.65 12.22
C GLY A 185 1.34 17.94 11.23
N ILE A 186 2.58 17.74 11.63
CA ILE A 186 3.76 17.98 10.79
C ILE A 186 3.97 16.82 9.80
N LEU A 187 4.10 17.14 8.51
CA LEU A 187 4.62 16.23 7.49
C LEU A 187 6.14 16.43 7.38
N THR A 188 6.90 15.41 7.74
CA THR A 188 8.36 15.36 7.60
C THR A 188 8.75 14.31 6.57
N VAL A 189 9.53 14.70 5.57
CA VAL A 189 10.06 13.80 4.52
C VAL A 189 11.56 14.00 4.45
N ILE A 190 12.34 12.97 4.79
CA ILE A 190 13.80 13.02 4.86
C ILE A 190 14.38 11.93 3.97
N SER A 191 15.11 12.32 2.94
CA SER A 191 15.82 11.40 2.05
C SER A 191 17.30 11.71 2.08
N ASN A 192 18.15 10.70 2.22
CA ASN A 192 19.59 10.83 1.99
C ASN A 192 19.96 10.65 0.49
N GLY A 193 18.97 10.36 -0.36
CA GLY A 193 19.09 10.32 -1.82
C GLY A 193 18.15 11.33 -2.49
N SER A 194 17.64 10.97 -3.67
CA SER A 194 16.65 11.79 -4.38
C SER A 194 15.24 11.59 -3.82
N ILE A 195 14.37 12.56 -4.09
CA ILE A 195 12.92 12.42 -3.92
C ILE A 195 12.29 12.66 -5.28
N LEU A 196 11.64 11.64 -5.83
CA LEU A 196 10.94 11.71 -7.11
C LEU A 196 9.43 11.59 -6.90
N PHE A 197 8.69 12.57 -7.40
CA PHE A 197 7.25 12.47 -7.61
C PHE A 197 6.99 12.29 -9.10
N GLN A 198 6.31 11.22 -9.48
CA GLN A 198 6.01 10.91 -10.87
C GLN A 198 4.51 10.72 -11.06
N ALA A 199 3.98 11.39 -12.08
CA ALA A 199 2.60 11.35 -12.53
C ALA A 199 2.44 10.45 -13.75
#